data_AF-A0A1F8TXM3-F1
#
_entry.id   AF-A0A1F8TXM3-F1
#
_cell.length_a   1.000
_cell.length_b   1.000
_cell.length_c   1.000
_cell.angle_alpha   90.00
_cell.angle_beta   90.00
_cell.angle_gamma   90.00
#
_symmetry.space_group_name_H-M   'P 1'
#
loop_
_entity.id
_entity.type
_entity.pdbx_description
1 polymer ?
#
loop_
_entity_poly.entity_id
_entity_poly.type
_entity_poly.pdbx_seq_one_letter_code
_entity_poly.pdbx_strand_id
1 'polypeptide(L)'
;MKDAERRLKKADGLTADRHSALESKIAAIVAERESKLADVEQKYHLRVQLELVSLAVIALPKLDLTVEIRKRTSTIKRTVGWNPLLHVVDPLACDVCNHSGTTLHLCDNGHLAHTDCLAPQCVECKRTFCQKCAHEVTTCAVCDRPICVHSLTRCAECKRVTCSDHVGECHALDGEPRKIVSEKKTEITESALGSAQRDASPKTGSAPQDAARKFVKRELPKARAVPKKFIAPPKPLADYVEVYADPSEGTITAYMIRRQRELAARWWTMTDEGIAVNCQCEKTWQCESNGMVYRPSDNLERQMNYLLGLFREEYHLPDKKTRYFQIRLGKPFDEKKLKIPASWRDEATLERARQGFERLRKKKS
;
A
#
# COMPACT_ATOMS: atom_id res chain seq x y z
N MET A 1 15.41 -2.06 -42.71
CA MET A 1 14.36 -3.09 -42.60
C MET A 1 12.97 -2.52 -42.89
N LYS A 2 12.33 -1.80 -41.94
CA LYS A 2 10.95 -1.31 -42.11
C LYS A 2 10.70 -0.48 -43.38
N ASP A 3 11.65 0.35 -43.82
CA ASP A 3 11.46 1.17 -45.02
C ASP A 3 11.60 0.39 -46.35
N ALA A 4 12.38 -0.70 -46.37
CA ALA A 4 12.53 -1.57 -47.54
C ALA A 4 11.34 -2.53 -47.70
N GLU A 5 10.85 -3.12 -46.59
CA GLU A 5 9.62 -3.92 -46.55
C GLU A 5 8.38 -3.08 -46.92
N ARG A 6 8.35 -1.82 -46.50
CA ARG A 6 7.28 -0.87 -46.86
C ARG A 6 7.30 -0.50 -48.34
N ARG A 7 8.46 -0.55 -49.00
CA ARG A 7 8.59 -0.37 -50.47
C ARG A 7 8.18 -1.64 -51.23
N LEU A 8 8.44 -2.83 -50.68
CA LEU A 8 7.98 -4.10 -51.25
C LEU A 8 6.44 -4.19 -51.22
N LYS A 9 5.80 -3.93 -50.07
CA LYS A 9 4.33 -3.90 -49.92
C LYS A 9 3.63 -2.83 -50.77
N LYS A 10 4.34 -1.78 -51.20
CA LYS A 10 3.82 -0.76 -52.13
C LYS A 10 4.06 -1.14 -53.59
N ALA A 11 4.91 -2.13 -53.86
CA ALA A 11 5.30 -2.58 -55.20
C ALA A 11 4.50 -3.79 -55.69
N ASP A 12 3.54 -4.31 -54.92
CA ASP A 12 2.62 -5.42 -55.30
C ASP A 12 1.78 -5.15 -56.58
N GLY A 13 1.90 -3.96 -57.19
CA GLY A 13 1.32 -3.61 -58.49
C GLY A 13 2.33 -3.15 -59.57
N LEU A 14 3.64 -3.32 -59.37
CA LEU A 14 4.69 -2.95 -60.34
C LEU A 14 5.39 -4.18 -60.96
N THR A 15 6.04 -3.97 -62.12
CA THR A 15 6.71 -4.98 -62.96
C THR A 15 7.57 -5.98 -62.16
N ALA A 16 7.47 -7.26 -62.51
CA ALA A 16 8.12 -8.39 -61.83
C ALA A 16 9.64 -8.19 -61.59
N ASP A 17 10.33 -7.52 -62.50
CA ASP A 17 11.77 -7.21 -62.39
C ASP A 17 12.11 -6.27 -61.22
N ARG A 18 11.21 -5.36 -60.86
CA ARG A 18 11.41 -4.47 -59.70
C ARG A 18 11.15 -5.20 -58.38
N HIS A 19 10.26 -6.19 -58.39
CA HIS A 19 9.99 -7.02 -57.23
C HIS A 19 11.22 -7.90 -56.90
N SER A 20 11.76 -8.61 -57.90
CA SER A 20 12.94 -9.46 -57.71
C SER A 20 14.19 -8.66 -57.27
N ALA A 21 14.36 -7.44 -57.79
CA ALA A 21 15.45 -6.56 -57.38
C ALA A 21 15.30 -6.05 -55.94
N LEU A 22 14.07 -5.86 -55.44
CA LEU A 22 13.82 -5.48 -54.05
C LEU A 22 13.97 -6.67 -53.11
N GLU A 23 13.51 -7.86 -53.51
CA GLU A 23 13.72 -9.10 -52.76
C GLU A 23 15.21 -9.41 -52.60
N SER A 24 16.00 -9.28 -53.68
CA SER A 24 17.45 -9.44 -53.64
C SER A 24 18.12 -8.45 -52.68
N LYS A 25 17.67 -7.19 -52.66
CA LYS A 25 18.18 -6.19 -51.71
C LYS A 25 17.80 -6.50 -50.27
N ILE A 26 16.59 -6.98 -50.01
CA ILE A 26 16.15 -7.38 -48.67
C ILE A 26 16.98 -8.58 -48.20
N ALA A 27 17.17 -9.58 -49.05
CA ALA A 27 17.99 -10.75 -48.75
C ALA A 27 19.44 -10.37 -48.39
N ALA A 28 20.05 -9.46 -49.15
CA ALA A 28 21.40 -8.95 -48.87
C ALA A 28 21.48 -8.21 -47.52
N ILE A 29 20.49 -7.36 -47.20
CA ILE A 29 20.45 -6.62 -45.92
C ILE A 29 20.24 -7.58 -44.73
N VAL A 30 19.43 -8.63 -44.89
CA VAL A 30 19.21 -9.64 -43.85
C VAL A 30 20.50 -10.42 -43.59
N ALA A 31 21.16 -10.90 -44.65
CA ALA A 31 22.43 -11.61 -44.53
C ALA A 31 23.52 -10.74 -43.86
N GLU A 32 23.61 -9.45 -44.23
CA GLU A 32 24.56 -8.52 -43.61
C GLU A 32 24.23 -8.29 -42.12
N ARG A 33 22.94 -8.18 -41.77
CA ARG A 33 22.51 -8.03 -40.37
C ARG A 33 22.82 -9.27 -39.54
N GLU A 34 22.55 -10.46 -40.07
CA GLU A 34 22.84 -11.72 -39.40
C GLU A 34 24.34 -11.89 -39.17
N SER A 35 25.16 -11.60 -40.18
CA SER A 35 26.62 -11.60 -40.04
C SER A 35 27.10 -10.61 -38.97
N LYS A 36 26.55 -9.39 -38.92
CA LYS A 36 26.90 -8.41 -37.88
C LYS A 36 26.44 -8.82 -36.49
N LEU A 37 25.28 -9.47 -36.37
CA LEU A 37 24.80 -9.97 -35.08
C LEU A 37 25.69 -11.11 -34.58
N ALA A 38 26.07 -12.05 -35.46
CA ALA A 38 27.00 -13.12 -35.12
C ALA A 38 28.38 -12.57 -34.71
N ASP A 39 28.88 -11.55 -35.41
CA ASP A 39 30.15 -10.90 -35.07
C ASP A 39 30.07 -10.16 -33.72
N VAL A 40 28.96 -9.47 -33.44
CA VAL A 40 28.70 -8.85 -32.13
C VAL A 40 28.60 -9.92 -31.04
N GLU A 41 27.84 -10.98 -31.25
CA GLU A 41 27.70 -12.07 -30.28
C GLU A 41 29.06 -12.70 -29.98
N GLN A 42 29.85 -13.00 -31.01
CA GLN A 42 31.18 -13.58 -30.85
C GLN A 42 32.17 -12.61 -30.17
N LYS A 43 32.13 -11.31 -30.52
CA LYS A 43 33.00 -10.28 -29.95
C LYS A 43 32.66 -9.92 -28.51
N TYR A 44 31.38 -9.99 -28.15
CA TYR A 44 30.90 -9.65 -26.80
C TYR A 44 30.49 -10.90 -25.99
N HIS A 45 30.85 -12.11 -26.43
CA HIS A 45 30.62 -13.33 -25.67
C HIS A 45 31.45 -13.31 -24.38
N LEU A 46 30.78 -13.07 -23.26
CA LEU A 46 31.43 -13.04 -21.96
C LEU A 46 31.80 -14.47 -21.55
N ARG A 47 33.10 -14.80 -21.54
CA ARG A 47 33.60 -16.03 -20.92
C ARG A 47 33.84 -15.77 -19.44
N VAL A 48 32.85 -16.14 -18.62
CA VAL A 48 33.00 -16.10 -17.17
C VAL A 48 33.65 -17.41 -16.72
N GLN A 49 34.88 -17.35 -16.24
CA GLN A 49 35.50 -18.43 -15.51
C GLN A 49 35.24 -18.19 -14.02
N LEU A 50 34.52 -19.11 -13.39
CA LEU A 50 34.26 -19.08 -11.95
C LEU A 50 35.19 -20.09 -11.30
N GLU A 51 36.11 -19.61 -10.47
CA GLU A 51 36.98 -20.45 -9.65
C GLU A 51 36.64 -20.22 -8.17
N LEU A 52 36.45 -21.31 -7.43
CA LEU A 52 36.18 -21.25 -5.99
C LEU A 52 37.49 -20.97 -5.24
N VAL A 53 37.76 -19.71 -4.94
CA VAL A 53 39.00 -19.29 -4.24
C VAL A 53 38.98 -19.71 -2.77
N SER A 54 37.83 -19.63 -2.10
CA SER A 54 37.68 -20.04 -0.70
C SER A 54 36.23 -20.37 -0.35
N LEU A 55 36.05 -21.28 0.61
CA LEU A 55 34.76 -21.64 1.18
C LEU A 55 34.86 -21.53 2.70
N ALA A 56 34.06 -20.65 3.29
CA ALA A 56 33.89 -20.57 4.74
C ALA A 56 32.56 -21.24 5.12
N VAL A 57 32.63 -22.28 5.94
CA VAL A 57 31.44 -22.94 6.50
C VAL A 57 31.18 -22.37 7.89
N ILE A 58 30.13 -21.55 8.01
CA ILE A 58 29.70 -20.99 9.29
C ILE A 58 28.50 -21.78 9.78
N ALA A 59 28.67 -22.56 10.83
CA ALA A 59 27.57 -23.25 11.50
C ALA A 59 26.98 -22.33 12.58
N LEU A 60 25.73 -21.89 12.37
CA LEU A 60 24.99 -21.12 13.38
C LEU A 60 23.99 -22.04 14.09
N PRO A 61 24.10 -22.24 15.42
CA PRO A 61 23.09 -23.00 16.15
C PRO A 61 21.76 -22.24 16.10
N LYS A 62 20.69 -22.92 15.64
CA LYS A 62 19.32 -22.42 15.70
C LYS A 62 18.57 -23.17 16.80
N LEU A 63 17.68 -22.46 17.49
CA LEU A 63 16.80 -23.09 18.47
C LEU A 63 15.47 -23.41 17.80
N ASP A 64 15.08 -24.67 17.79
CA ASP A 64 13.78 -25.09 17.28
C ASP A 64 12.71 -24.88 18.36
N LEU A 65 11.75 -24.01 18.07
CA LEU A 65 10.62 -23.71 18.94
C LEU A 65 9.37 -24.33 18.35
N THR A 66 8.65 -25.14 19.13
CA THR A 66 7.32 -25.61 18.74
C THR A 66 6.28 -24.56 19.10
N VAL A 67 5.67 -23.96 18.09
CA VAL A 67 4.60 -22.96 18.23
C VAL A 67 3.26 -23.55 17.86
N GLU A 68 2.22 -23.13 18.56
CA GLU A 68 0.84 -23.53 18.28
C GLU A 68 0.06 -22.34 17.74
N ILE A 69 -0.44 -22.47 16.52
CA ILE A 69 -1.19 -21.43 15.81
C ILE A 69 -2.65 -21.84 15.82
N ARG A 70 -3.49 -20.99 16.41
CA ARG A 70 -4.92 -21.27 16.61
C ARG A 70 -5.80 -20.25 15.92
N LYS A 71 -6.85 -20.74 15.29
CA LYS A 71 -8.05 -20.02 14.87
C LYS A 71 -9.24 -20.68 15.56
N ARG A 72 -10.38 -20.00 15.61
CA ARG A 72 -11.61 -20.52 16.24
C ARG A 72 -11.99 -21.94 15.76
N THR A 73 -11.72 -22.27 14.51
CA THR A 73 -12.14 -23.53 13.86
C THR A 73 -11.01 -24.52 13.65
N SER A 74 -9.74 -24.09 13.76
CA SER A 74 -8.59 -24.93 13.41
C SER A 74 -7.37 -24.60 14.27
N THR A 75 -6.55 -25.61 14.53
CA THR A 75 -5.34 -25.49 15.35
C THR A 75 -4.24 -26.31 14.70
N ILE A 76 -3.05 -25.74 14.59
CA ILE A 76 -1.88 -26.44 14.06
C ILE A 76 -0.63 -26.16 14.89
N LYS A 77 0.23 -27.16 15.05
CA LYS A 77 1.57 -27.01 15.63
C LYS A 77 2.60 -26.91 14.52
N ARG A 78 3.54 -25.98 14.65
CA ARG A 78 4.65 -25.77 13.71
C ARG A 78 5.95 -25.61 14.48
N THR A 79 7.04 -26.05 13.86
CA THR A 79 8.38 -25.76 14.36
C THR A 79 8.89 -24.51 13.66
N VAL A 80 9.36 -23.54 14.44
CA VAL A 80 10.01 -22.33 13.94
C VAL A 80 11.44 -22.26 14.48
N GLY A 81 12.39 -21.91 13.63
CA GLY A 81 13.76 -21.66 14.05
C GLY A 81 13.86 -20.26 14.66
N TRP A 82 14.43 -20.14 15.86
CA TRP A 82 14.88 -18.88 16.41
C TRP A 82 16.34 -18.65 16.04
N ASN A 83 16.61 -17.50 15.42
CA ASN A 83 17.96 -17.09 15.08
C ASN A 83 18.56 -16.30 16.27
N PRO A 84 19.52 -16.87 17.02
CA PRO A 84 20.07 -16.20 18.21
C PRO A 84 20.95 -14.99 17.87
N LEU A 85 21.50 -14.93 16.66
CA LEU A 85 22.35 -13.81 16.23
C LEU A 85 21.52 -12.57 15.90
N LEU A 86 20.38 -12.76 15.23
CA LEU A 86 19.49 -11.66 14.84
C LEU A 86 18.41 -11.38 15.89
N HIS A 87 18.24 -12.26 16.88
CA HIS A 87 17.13 -12.22 17.84
C HIS A 87 15.76 -12.13 17.14
N VAL A 88 15.56 -12.95 16.09
CA VAL A 88 14.34 -12.98 15.29
C VAL A 88 13.91 -14.43 15.04
N VAL A 89 12.60 -14.69 15.03
CA VAL A 89 12.02 -15.97 14.61
C VAL A 89 12.05 -16.04 13.09
N ASP A 90 12.58 -17.12 12.54
CA ASP A 90 12.58 -17.34 11.09
C ASP A 90 11.12 -17.39 10.57
N PRO A 91 10.82 -16.69 9.46
CA PRO A 91 9.47 -16.63 8.93
C PRO A 91 8.98 -18.02 8.52
N LEU A 92 7.73 -18.31 8.86
CA LEU A 92 7.06 -19.55 8.47
C LEU A 92 6.88 -19.61 6.95
N ALA A 93 6.89 -20.83 6.41
CA ALA A 93 6.63 -21.09 5.01
C ALA A 93 5.15 -21.32 4.75
N CYS A 94 4.68 -20.84 3.60
CA CYS A 94 3.36 -21.18 3.08
C CYS A 94 3.33 -22.64 2.63
N ASP A 95 2.32 -23.40 3.04
CA ASP A 95 2.18 -24.80 2.64
C ASP A 95 1.85 -24.99 1.15
N VAL A 96 1.35 -23.95 0.47
CA VAL A 96 0.96 -24.02 -0.95
C VAL A 96 2.17 -23.75 -1.84
N CYS A 97 2.81 -22.59 -1.71
CA CYS A 97 3.92 -22.18 -2.58
C CYS A 97 5.31 -22.45 -1.99
N ASN A 98 5.42 -22.89 -0.73
CA ASN A 98 6.66 -23.17 -0.01
C ASN A 98 7.62 -21.97 0.17
N HIS A 99 7.16 -20.75 -0.11
CA HIS A 99 7.91 -19.53 0.16
C HIS A 99 7.66 -19.06 1.58
N SER A 100 8.68 -18.45 2.20
CA SER A 100 8.55 -17.80 3.51
C SER A 100 7.69 -16.54 3.41
N GLY A 101 6.88 -16.29 4.44
CA GLY A 101 5.95 -15.17 4.48
C GLY A 101 5.84 -14.54 5.85
N THR A 102 5.77 -13.21 5.90
CA THR A 102 5.46 -12.47 7.13
C THR A 102 3.96 -12.47 7.44
N THR A 103 3.12 -12.61 6.41
CA THR A 103 1.66 -12.66 6.54
C THR A 103 1.13 -13.97 5.97
N LEU A 104 0.71 -14.86 6.87
CA LEU A 104 0.12 -16.16 6.54
C LEU A 104 -1.25 -16.29 7.19
N HIS A 105 -2.19 -16.86 6.45
CA HIS A 105 -3.55 -17.14 6.89
C HIS A 105 -3.71 -18.61 7.21
N LEU A 106 -4.38 -18.91 8.33
CA LEU A 106 -4.72 -20.27 8.71
C LEU A 106 -6.03 -20.71 8.03
N CYS A 107 -5.91 -21.69 7.15
CA CYS A 107 -6.99 -22.44 6.51
C CYS A 107 -7.80 -23.21 7.57
N ASP A 108 -9.07 -23.52 7.27
CA ASP A 108 -9.91 -24.35 8.14
C ASP A 108 -9.34 -25.76 8.35
N ASN A 109 -8.58 -26.27 7.38
CA ASN A 109 -7.89 -27.57 7.48
C ASN A 109 -6.49 -27.48 8.09
N GLY A 110 -6.12 -26.33 8.67
CA GLY A 110 -4.85 -26.16 9.38
C GLY A 110 -3.66 -25.76 8.51
N HIS A 111 -3.81 -25.60 7.20
CA HIS A 111 -2.72 -25.12 6.33
C HIS A 111 -2.46 -23.63 6.50
N LEU A 112 -1.19 -23.22 6.43
CA LEU A 112 -0.77 -21.82 6.36
C LEU A 112 -0.60 -21.39 4.90
N ALA A 113 -1.27 -20.31 4.50
CA ALA A 113 -1.23 -19.84 3.12
C ALA A 113 -1.04 -18.31 3.03
N HIS A 114 -0.29 -17.86 2.03
CA HIS A 114 -0.31 -16.44 1.64
C HIS A 114 -1.70 -16.04 1.16
N THR A 115 -1.99 -14.74 1.20
CA THR A 115 -3.25 -14.18 0.67
C THR A 115 -3.51 -14.63 -0.78
N ASP A 116 -2.47 -14.65 -1.62
CA ASP A 116 -2.59 -15.06 -3.03
C ASP A 116 -2.73 -16.58 -3.22
N CYS A 117 -2.39 -17.36 -2.20
CA CYS A 117 -2.52 -18.81 -2.17
C CYS A 117 -3.84 -19.28 -1.54
N LEU A 118 -4.73 -18.35 -1.18
CA LEU A 118 -6.07 -18.66 -0.70
C LEU A 118 -7.01 -18.97 -1.85
N ALA A 119 -7.91 -19.92 -1.62
CA ALA A 119 -9.07 -20.16 -2.45
C ALA A 119 -10.18 -19.13 -2.09
N PRO A 120 -11.19 -18.95 -2.94
CA PRO A 120 -12.33 -18.08 -2.65
C PRO A 120 -12.99 -18.42 -1.31
N GLN A 121 -13.34 -17.40 -0.53
CA GLN A 121 -13.99 -17.56 0.77
C GLN A 121 -15.44 -18.05 0.59
N CYS A 122 -15.89 -19.00 1.41
CA CYS A 122 -17.28 -19.45 1.41
C CYS A 122 -18.21 -18.28 1.81
N VAL A 123 -19.22 -18.00 0.98
CA VAL A 123 -20.14 -16.85 1.22
C VAL A 123 -21.02 -17.06 2.44
N GLU A 124 -21.40 -18.30 2.76
CA GLU A 124 -22.29 -18.59 3.89
C GLU A 124 -21.57 -18.60 5.23
N CYS A 125 -20.60 -19.50 5.40
CA CYS A 125 -19.94 -19.68 6.69
C CYS A 125 -18.69 -18.81 6.87
N LYS A 126 -18.27 -18.07 5.84
CA LYS A 126 -17.07 -17.21 5.83
C LYS A 126 -15.76 -17.95 6.16
N ARG A 127 -15.74 -19.27 6.03
CA ARG A 127 -14.52 -20.07 6.18
C ARG A 127 -13.59 -19.84 4.99
N THR A 128 -12.29 -19.85 5.27
CA THR A 128 -11.21 -19.60 4.31
C THR A 128 -10.45 -20.88 4.06
N PHE A 129 -10.24 -21.20 2.79
CA PHE A 129 -9.52 -22.39 2.35
C PHE A 129 -8.28 -21.99 1.57
N CYS A 130 -7.22 -22.81 1.59
CA CYS A 130 -6.06 -22.63 0.71
C CYS A 130 -6.29 -23.34 -0.63
N GLN A 131 -5.47 -23.04 -1.64
CA GLN A 131 -5.57 -23.70 -2.95
C GLN A 131 -5.42 -25.23 -2.90
N LYS A 132 -4.64 -25.78 -1.94
CA LYS A 132 -4.57 -27.24 -1.71
C LYS A 132 -5.92 -27.83 -1.26
N CYS A 133 -6.72 -27.05 -0.53
CA CYS A 133 -8.06 -27.40 -0.08
C CYS A 133 -9.16 -26.84 -0.98
N ALA A 134 -8.82 -26.38 -2.19
CA ALA A 134 -9.81 -25.79 -3.11
C ALA A 134 -10.92 -26.78 -3.50
N HIS A 135 -10.63 -28.08 -3.48
CA HIS A 135 -11.61 -29.13 -3.76
C HIS A 135 -12.78 -29.18 -2.75
N GLU A 136 -12.63 -28.61 -1.56
CA GLU A 136 -13.70 -28.48 -0.57
C GLU A 136 -14.57 -27.24 -0.77
N VAL A 137 -14.24 -26.41 -1.76
CA VAL A 137 -15.01 -25.23 -2.16
C VAL A 137 -15.56 -25.48 -3.56
N THR A 138 -16.88 -25.46 -3.69
CA THR A 138 -17.59 -25.61 -4.96
C THR A 138 -18.40 -24.35 -5.22
N THR A 139 -18.77 -24.07 -6.47
CA THR A 139 -19.62 -22.94 -6.80
C THR A 139 -21.10 -23.34 -6.78
N CYS A 140 -21.97 -22.38 -6.44
CA CYS A 140 -23.41 -22.53 -6.56
C CYS A 140 -23.83 -22.66 -8.02
N ALA A 141 -24.63 -23.66 -8.38
CA ALA A 141 -25.12 -23.83 -9.75
C ALA A 141 -26.04 -22.69 -10.26
N VAL A 142 -26.55 -21.85 -9.37
CA VAL A 142 -27.52 -20.77 -9.68
C VAL A 142 -26.84 -19.40 -9.76
N CYS A 143 -25.92 -19.11 -8.83
CA CYS A 143 -25.29 -17.78 -8.71
C CYS A 143 -23.76 -17.78 -8.82
N ASP A 144 -23.15 -18.94 -9.08
CA ASP A 144 -21.70 -19.15 -9.22
C ASP A 144 -20.84 -18.70 -8.02
N ARG A 145 -21.47 -18.36 -6.88
CA ARG A 145 -20.75 -17.98 -5.65
C ARG A 145 -20.08 -19.20 -5.00
N PRO A 146 -18.91 -19.05 -4.39
CA PRO A 146 -18.20 -20.14 -3.70
C PRO A 146 -18.88 -20.53 -2.39
N ILE A 147 -19.08 -21.85 -2.20
CA ILE A 147 -19.69 -22.49 -1.05
C ILE A 147 -18.82 -23.70 -0.66
N CYS A 148 -18.54 -23.88 0.63
CA CYS A 148 -17.78 -25.04 1.08
C CYS A 148 -18.65 -26.29 1.27
N VAL A 149 -18.01 -27.46 1.35
CA VAL A 149 -18.68 -28.76 1.58
C VAL A 149 -19.53 -28.78 2.85
N HIS A 150 -19.20 -27.97 3.86
CA HIS A 150 -20.00 -27.87 5.09
C HIS A 150 -21.28 -27.04 4.97
N SER A 151 -21.35 -26.17 3.97
CA SER A 151 -22.46 -25.23 3.77
C SER A 151 -23.26 -25.54 2.50
N LEU A 152 -22.78 -26.48 1.67
CA LEU A 152 -23.50 -26.84 0.46
C LEU A 152 -24.80 -27.56 0.79
N THR A 153 -25.84 -27.25 0.02
CA THR A 153 -27.08 -28.01 0.01
C THR A 153 -27.17 -28.72 -1.34
N ARG A 154 -27.49 -30.02 -1.33
CA ARG A 154 -27.71 -30.79 -2.55
C ARG A 154 -29.20 -30.87 -2.82
N CYS A 155 -29.62 -30.54 -4.05
CA CYS A 155 -31.00 -30.74 -4.46
C CYS A 155 -31.34 -32.23 -4.45
N ALA A 156 -32.49 -32.62 -3.88
CA ALA A 156 -32.94 -34.00 -3.85
C ALA A 156 -33.21 -34.59 -5.25
N GLU A 157 -33.60 -33.74 -6.21
CA GLU A 157 -34.00 -34.16 -7.56
C GLU A 157 -32.80 -34.24 -8.52
N CYS A 158 -32.02 -33.17 -8.70
CA CYS A 158 -30.85 -33.19 -9.62
C CYS A 158 -29.50 -33.45 -8.98
N LYS A 159 -29.40 -33.49 -7.65
CA LYS A 159 -28.13 -33.61 -6.92
C LYS A 159 -27.11 -32.47 -7.17
N ARG A 160 -27.52 -31.39 -7.87
CA ARG A 160 -26.69 -30.18 -8.03
C ARG A 160 -26.50 -29.48 -6.68
N VAL A 161 -25.40 -28.75 -6.56
CA VAL A 161 -25.01 -28.00 -5.37
C VAL A 161 -25.55 -26.57 -5.44
N THR A 162 -26.28 -26.14 -4.41
CA THR A 162 -26.81 -24.77 -4.27
C THR A 162 -26.44 -24.19 -2.90
N CYS A 163 -26.46 -22.85 -2.78
CA CYS A 163 -26.49 -22.21 -1.47
C CYS A 163 -27.89 -22.35 -0.85
N SER A 164 -27.96 -22.12 0.45
CA SER A 164 -29.18 -22.00 1.25
C SER A 164 -30.20 -21.04 0.64
N ASP A 165 -29.75 -19.93 0.05
CA ASP A 165 -30.63 -18.96 -0.61
C ASP A 165 -31.28 -19.49 -1.91
N HIS A 166 -30.68 -20.48 -2.58
CA HIS A 166 -31.14 -20.98 -3.90
C HIS A 166 -31.56 -22.45 -3.86
N VAL A 167 -32.00 -22.94 -2.70
CA VAL A 167 -32.52 -24.31 -2.56
C VAL A 167 -33.81 -24.43 -3.38
N GLY A 168 -33.83 -25.35 -4.35
CA GLY A 168 -34.99 -25.59 -5.22
C GLY A 168 -35.02 -24.76 -6.51
N GLU A 169 -34.17 -23.73 -6.65
CA GLU A 169 -34.12 -22.90 -7.87
C GLU A 169 -33.25 -23.49 -9.00
N CYS A 170 -32.63 -24.65 -8.74
CA CYS A 170 -31.78 -25.35 -9.69
C CYS A 170 -32.51 -25.96 -10.90
N HIS A 171 -33.85 -25.89 -10.93
CA HIS A 171 -34.75 -26.55 -11.89
C HIS A 171 -35.86 -25.65 -12.46
N ALA A 172 -35.77 -24.33 -12.28
CA ALA A 172 -36.92 -23.45 -12.52
C ALA A 172 -37.35 -23.30 -14.00
N LEU A 173 -36.51 -23.70 -14.97
CA LEU A 173 -36.82 -23.65 -16.41
C LEU A 173 -36.36 -24.96 -17.08
N ASP A 174 -37.26 -25.93 -17.22
CA ASP A 174 -37.06 -27.17 -17.98
C ASP A 174 -35.80 -28.00 -17.59
N GLY A 175 -35.40 -27.96 -16.31
CA GLY A 175 -34.25 -28.70 -15.78
C GLY A 175 -32.90 -27.97 -15.86
N GLU A 176 -32.88 -26.71 -16.30
CA GLU A 176 -31.72 -25.82 -16.21
C GLU A 176 -31.81 -24.87 -14.99
N PRO A 177 -30.66 -24.51 -14.38
CA PRO A 177 -30.64 -23.59 -13.26
C PRO A 177 -30.98 -22.17 -13.74
N ARG A 178 -31.81 -21.45 -12.97
CA ARG A 178 -32.14 -20.05 -13.24
C ARG A 178 -30.92 -19.17 -13.00
N LYS A 179 -30.05 -19.00 -14.01
CA LYS A 179 -28.86 -18.15 -13.89
C LYS A 179 -29.28 -16.72 -13.59
N ILE A 180 -29.01 -16.26 -12.36
CA ILE A 180 -29.15 -14.86 -11.99
C ILE A 180 -27.97 -14.13 -12.60
N VAL A 181 -28.17 -13.52 -13.77
CA VAL A 181 -27.17 -12.63 -14.36
C VAL A 181 -27.00 -11.46 -13.39
N SER A 182 -25.89 -11.41 -12.66
CA SER A 182 -25.63 -10.27 -11.78
C SER A 182 -25.34 -9.05 -12.65
N GLU A 183 -26.32 -8.17 -12.83
CA GLU A 183 -26.10 -6.87 -13.43
C GLU A 183 -25.09 -6.10 -12.58
N LYS A 184 -23.95 -5.84 -13.21
CA LYS A 184 -22.80 -5.14 -12.66
C LYS A 184 -23.27 -3.73 -12.27
N LYS A 185 -23.30 -3.46 -10.97
CA LYS A 185 -23.63 -2.15 -10.38
C LYS A 185 -22.72 -1.07 -10.94
N THR A 186 -23.22 -0.34 -11.95
CA THR A 186 -22.59 0.86 -12.49
C THR A 186 -22.67 1.96 -11.42
N GLU A 187 -21.50 2.49 -11.07
CA GLU A 187 -21.35 3.65 -10.20
C GLU A 187 -21.97 4.87 -10.87
N ILE A 188 -22.94 5.50 -10.20
CA ILE A 188 -23.45 6.83 -10.58
C ILE A 188 -22.58 7.85 -9.87
N THR A 189 -21.61 8.38 -10.61
CA THR A 189 -21.13 9.76 -10.44
C THR A 189 -22.11 10.69 -11.15
N GLU A 190 -22.75 11.61 -10.43
CA GLU A 190 -22.92 12.99 -10.91
C GLU A 190 -23.48 13.91 -9.84
N SER A 191 -22.79 15.04 -9.69
CA SER A 191 -23.19 16.24 -8.96
C SER A 191 -24.02 17.13 -9.90
N ALA A 192 -25.08 17.75 -9.40
CA ALA A 192 -25.49 19.08 -9.87
C ALA A 192 -26.47 19.77 -8.91
N LEU A 193 -26.21 21.06 -8.71
CA LEU A 193 -27.03 22.05 -8.04
C LEU A 193 -28.39 22.25 -8.69
N GLY A 194 -29.41 22.61 -7.89
CA GLY A 194 -30.68 23.10 -8.39
C GLY A 194 -31.63 23.56 -7.28
N SER A 195 -31.76 24.88 -7.15
CA SER A 195 -32.61 25.65 -6.24
C SER A 195 -34.07 25.79 -6.70
N ALA A 196 -35.05 25.73 -5.78
CA ALA A 196 -36.39 26.35 -5.87
C ALA A 196 -37.07 26.30 -4.46
N GLN A 197 -37.34 27.43 -3.79
CA GLN A 197 -38.62 28.18 -3.73
C GLN A 197 -39.84 27.31 -3.35
N ARG A 198 -40.30 27.38 -2.09
CA ARG A 198 -41.41 28.21 -1.51
C ARG A 198 -42.81 27.66 -1.81
N ASP A 199 -43.54 27.30 -0.75
CA ASP A 199 -44.92 27.69 -0.38
C ASP A 199 -45.33 26.88 0.87
N ALA A 200 -45.45 27.45 2.08
CA ALA A 200 -46.50 28.32 2.62
C ALA A 200 -47.85 27.62 2.88
N SER A 201 -48.17 27.35 4.15
CA SER A 201 -49.54 27.41 4.72
C SER A 201 -49.55 27.27 6.26
N PRO A 202 -50.59 27.78 6.97
CA PRO A 202 -50.38 28.67 8.12
C PRO A 202 -51.15 28.37 9.43
N LYS A 203 -50.66 29.01 10.51
CA LYS A 203 -51.34 29.73 11.63
C LYS A 203 -52.45 29.07 12.47
N THR A 204 -52.29 29.22 13.80
CA THR A 204 -53.29 29.70 14.80
C THR A 204 -52.51 30.13 16.07
N GLY A 205 -52.51 31.39 16.53
CA GLY A 205 -53.54 32.09 17.35
C GLY A 205 -53.20 31.88 18.84
N SER A 206 -52.98 32.85 19.74
CA SER A 206 -53.73 34.07 20.13
C SER A 206 -52.88 34.84 21.20
N ALA A 207 -52.64 36.16 21.11
CA ALA A 207 -53.42 37.30 21.66
C ALA A 207 -52.96 37.75 23.08
N PRO A 208 -53.32 38.96 23.59
CA PRO A 208 -52.35 40.01 23.92
C PRO A 208 -52.43 40.50 25.38
N GLN A 209 -51.50 41.35 25.82
CA GLN A 209 -51.83 42.43 26.79
C GLN A 209 -50.74 43.50 26.90
N ASP A 210 -51.24 44.72 27.08
CA ASP A 210 -50.60 46.03 27.07
C ASP A 210 -49.68 46.32 28.27
N ALA A 211 -48.65 47.15 28.05
CA ALA A 211 -48.38 48.34 28.91
C ALA A 211 -47.13 49.13 28.44
N ALA A 212 -47.42 50.33 27.92
CA ALA A 212 -46.80 51.62 28.22
C ALA A 212 -45.25 51.77 28.46
N ARG A 213 -44.70 52.70 27.66
CA ARG A 213 -43.70 53.74 28.02
C ARG A 213 -42.23 53.33 28.18
N LYS A 214 -41.41 53.73 27.20
CA LYS A 214 -40.47 54.89 27.27
C LYS A 214 -39.60 54.91 26.01
N PHE A 215 -39.57 56.05 25.32
CA PHE A 215 -38.66 56.32 24.21
C PHE A 215 -37.22 56.37 24.75
N VAL A 216 -36.42 55.37 24.40
CA VAL A 216 -34.95 55.37 24.54
C VAL A 216 -34.36 55.32 23.14
N LYS A 217 -33.50 56.29 22.84
CA LYS A 217 -32.71 56.41 21.61
C LYS A 217 -31.90 55.11 21.44
N ARG A 218 -32.31 54.24 20.51
CA ARG A 218 -31.71 52.92 20.29
C ARG A 218 -30.67 53.02 19.18
N GLU A 219 -29.42 52.77 19.54
CA GLU A 219 -28.32 52.60 18.60
C GLU A 219 -28.63 51.49 17.58
N LEU A 220 -28.17 51.68 16.35
CA LEU A 220 -28.29 50.72 15.26
C LEU A 220 -27.77 49.33 15.70
N PRO A 221 -28.55 48.25 15.48
CA PRO A 221 -28.13 46.91 15.86
C PRO A 221 -26.90 46.50 15.05
N LYS A 222 -25.77 46.30 15.73
CA LYS A 222 -24.63 45.56 15.20
C LYS A 222 -25.14 44.25 14.62
N ALA A 223 -24.96 44.06 13.31
CA ALA A 223 -25.28 42.82 12.63
C ALA A 223 -24.63 41.66 13.39
N ARG A 224 -25.46 40.78 13.98
CA ARG A 224 -25.00 39.54 14.59
C ARG A 224 -24.34 38.72 13.48
N ALA A 225 -23.02 38.59 13.55
CA ALA A 225 -22.26 37.71 12.70
C ALA A 225 -22.90 36.32 12.75
N VAL A 226 -23.29 35.80 11.58
CA VAL A 226 -23.78 34.43 11.44
C VAL A 226 -22.73 33.51 12.05
N PRO A 227 -23.07 32.66 13.04
CA PRO A 227 -22.10 31.75 13.63
C PRO A 227 -21.57 30.85 12.51
N LYS A 228 -20.30 31.01 12.15
CA LYS A 228 -19.61 30.12 11.21
C LYS A 228 -19.82 28.70 11.75
N LYS A 229 -20.41 27.82 10.94
CA LYS A 229 -20.57 26.41 11.29
C LYS A 229 -19.20 25.88 11.69
N PHE A 230 -19.03 25.58 12.98
CA PHE A 230 -17.79 25.04 13.52
C PHE A 230 -17.71 23.59 13.03
N ILE A 231 -16.96 23.37 11.95
CA ILE A 231 -16.63 22.02 11.51
C ILE A 231 -15.69 21.46 12.58
N ALA A 232 -16.15 20.44 13.30
CA ALA A 232 -15.33 19.79 14.31
C ALA A 232 -14.04 19.28 13.64
N PRO A 233 -12.86 19.51 14.25
CA PRO A 233 -11.61 19.02 13.69
C PRO A 233 -11.66 17.50 13.51
N PRO A 234 -11.02 16.95 12.47
CA PRO A 234 -10.96 15.51 12.26
C PRO A 234 -10.40 14.81 13.51
N LYS A 235 -10.93 13.62 13.81
CA LYS A 235 -10.48 12.85 14.97
C LYS A 235 -9.00 12.46 14.78
N PRO A 236 -8.15 12.60 15.81
CA PRO A 236 -6.75 12.21 15.73
C PRO A 236 -6.63 10.72 15.43
N LEU A 237 -5.76 10.37 14.49
CA LEU A 237 -5.49 8.97 14.11
C LEU A 237 -4.49 8.31 15.07
N ALA A 238 -3.70 9.11 15.79
CA ALA A 238 -2.71 8.68 16.78
C ALA A 238 -2.92 9.34 18.15
N ASP A 239 -2.38 8.74 19.21
CA ASP A 239 -2.50 9.28 20.57
C ASP A 239 -1.37 10.27 20.90
N TYR A 240 -0.15 9.97 20.44
CA TYR A 240 1.05 10.81 20.58
C TYR A 240 2.15 10.39 19.60
N VAL A 241 3.19 11.21 19.49
CA VAL A 241 4.41 10.92 18.72
C VAL A 241 5.63 10.98 19.64
N GLU A 242 6.53 10.01 19.52
CA GLU A 242 7.82 9.95 20.21
C GLU A 242 8.94 10.21 19.21
N VAL A 243 9.77 11.20 19.49
CA VAL A 243 10.84 11.63 18.60
C VAL A 243 12.17 11.38 19.27
N TYR A 244 12.99 10.51 18.70
CA TYR A 244 14.31 10.14 19.19
C TYR A 244 15.37 10.79 18.31
N ALA A 245 16.33 11.47 18.92
CA ALA A 245 17.55 11.90 18.24
C ALA A 245 18.72 11.01 18.70
N ASP A 246 19.35 10.31 17.76
CA ASP A 246 20.55 9.50 18.01
C ASP A 246 21.79 10.21 17.47
N PRO A 247 22.64 10.78 18.35
CA PRO A 247 23.86 11.44 17.92
C PRO A 247 24.90 10.50 17.31
N SER A 248 24.88 9.22 17.68
CA SER A 248 25.87 8.23 17.23
C SER A 248 25.61 7.78 15.80
N GLU A 249 24.34 7.62 15.44
CA GLU A 249 23.93 7.30 14.07
C GLU A 249 23.74 8.55 13.20
N GLY A 250 23.59 9.74 13.81
CA GLY A 250 23.23 10.95 13.09
C GLY A 250 21.81 10.86 12.51
N THR A 251 20.90 10.24 13.25
CA THR A 251 19.52 10.00 12.82
C THR A 251 18.53 10.68 13.77
N ILE A 252 17.40 11.12 13.22
CA ILE A 252 16.22 11.53 13.99
C ILE A 252 15.10 10.59 13.57
N THR A 253 14.44 9.97 14.53
CA THR A 253 13.37 9.00 14.30
C THR A 253 12.11 9.45 15.01
N ALA A 254 10.96 9.47 14.32
CA ALA A 254 9.67 9.72 14.93
C ALA A 254 8.75 8.51 14.79
N TYR A 255 8.18 8.08 15.92
CA TYR A 255 7.22 6.98 16.03
C TYR A 255 5.84 7.54 16.36
N MET A 256 4.87 7.24 15.51
CA MET A 256 3.46 7.58 15.71
C MET A 256 2.79 6.44 16.47
N ILE A 257 2.31 6.69 17.69
CA ILE A 257 1.79 5.66 18.59
C ILE A 257 0.27 5.79 18.78
N ARG A 258 -0.45 4.66 18.71
CA ARG A 258 -1.86 4.55 19.09
C ARG A 258 -2.09 3.28 19.90
N ARG A 259 -2.69 3.42 21.09
CA ARG A 259 -2.95 2.31 22.02
C ARG A 259 -1.71 1.43 22.26
N GLN A 260 -0.55 2.07 22.48
CA GLN A 260 0.76 1.42 22.67
C GLN A 260 1.25 0.60 21.46
N ARG A 261 0.68 0.79 20.28
CA ARG A 261 1.16 0.20 19.03
C ARG A 261 1.71 1.27 18.11
N GLU A 262 2.81 0.96 17.44
CA GLU A 262 3.38 1.77 16.38
C GLU A 262 2.48 1.73 15.14
N LEU A 263 2.01 2.90 14.70
CA LEU A 263 1.26 3.05 13.45
C LEU A 263 2.18 3.38 12.28
N ALA A 264 3.19 4.20 12.53
CA ALA A 264 4.15 4.64 11.54
C ALA A 264 5.46 5.05 12.19
N ALA A 265 6.57 4.77 11.51
CA ALA A 265 7.89 5.27 11.85
C ALA A 265 8.45 6.09 10.67
N ARG A 266 9.14 7.19 10.98
CA ARG A 266 9.82 8.02 9.99
C ARG A 266 11.23 8.37 10.49
N TRP A 267 12.22 8.10 9.66
CA TRP A 267 13.63 8.39 9.91
C TRP A 267 14.08 9.52 9.01
N TRP A 268 14.83 10.46 9.59
CA TRP A 268 15.58 11.47 8.87
C TRP A 268 17.06 11.25 9.14
N THR A 269 17.83 11.05 8.07
CA THR A 269 19.27 10.78 8.13
C THR A 269 20.00 11.83 7.32
N MET A 270 21.04 12.43 7.90
CA MET A 270 21.94 13.30 7.13
C MET A 270 22.83 12.44 6.26
N THR A 271 22.81 12.69 4.95
CA THR A 271 23.62 12.00 3.95
C THR A 271 24.38 13.04 3.13
N ASP A 272 25.35 12.59 2.32
CA ASP A 272 26.04 13.47 1.38
C ASP A 272 25.12 14.06 0.30
N GLU A 273 23.90 13.54 0.12
CA GLU A 273 22.90 14.05 -0.83
C GLU A 273 21.85 14.96 -0.18
N GLY A 274 21.90 15.18 1.14
CA GLY A 274 20.91 15.95 1.89
C GLY A 274 20.30 15.17 3.06
N ILE A 275 19.15 15.62 3.55
CA ILE A 275 18.39 14.94 4.59
C ILE A 275 17.48 13.91 3.93
N ALA A 276 17.90 12.65 3.93
CA ALA A 276 17.13 11.54 3.40
C ALA A 276 16.01 11.14 4.36
N VAL A 277 14.84 10.83 3.82
CA VAL A 277 13.66 10.41 4.57
C VAL A 277 13.31 8.97 4.21
N ASN A 278 13.26 8.13 5.23
CA ASN A 278 12.71 6.77 5.13
C ASN A 278 11.43 6.72 5.97
N CYS A 279 10.37 6.11 5.46
CA CYS A 279 9.11 6.00 6.18
C CYS A 279 8.54 4.59 6.10
N GLN A 280 8.26 4.01 7.27
CA GLN A 280 7.56 2.75 7.42
C GLN A 280 6.18 3.05 8.02
N CYS A 281 5.19 3.23 7.16
CA CYS A 281 3.80 3.41 7.55
C CYS A 281 2.90 2.39 6.83
N GLU A 282 1.61 2.36 7.18
CA GLU A 282 0.60 1.48 6.57
C GLU A 282 0.47 1.66 5.04
N LYS A 283 0.92 2.79 4.50
CA LYS A 283 0.92 3.06 3.04
C LYS A 283 2.01 2.28 2.30
N THR A 284 2.97 1.65 2.99
CA THR A 284 4.06 0.85 2.40
C THR A 284 4.74 1.56 1.21
N TRP A 285 4.64 1.01 0.00
CA TRP A 285 5.23 1.54 -1.24
C TRP A 285 4.51 2.77 -1.81
N GLN A 286 3.31 3.09 -1.31
CA GLN A 286 2.54 4.28 -1.70
C GLN A 286 2.84 5.50 -0.83
N CYS A 287 3.78 5.40 0.12
CA CYS A 287 4.16 6.54 0.95
C CYS A 287 5.00 7.54 0.12
N GLU A 288 4.39 8.66 -0.25
CA GLU A 288 5.06 9.74 -1.01
C GLU A 288 6.28 10.34 -0.29
N SER A 289 6.33 10.23 1.04
CA SER A 289 7.48 10.71 1.83
C SER A 289 8.66 9.75 1.82
N ASN A 290 8.46 8.48 1.48
CA ASN A 290 9.53 7.48 1.53
C ASN A 290 10.50 7.67 0.35
N GLY A 291 11.79 7.79 0.64
CA GLY A 291 12.83 8.05 -0.37
C GLY A 291 12.95 9.52 -0.78
N MET A 292 12.22 10.44 -0.11
CA MET A 292 12.40 11.87 -0.31
C MET A 292 13.73 12.34 0.26
N VAL A 293 14.37 13.29 -0.41
CA VAL A 293 15.59 13.94 0.07
C VAL A 293 15.31 15.44 0.15
N TYR A 294 15.66 16.06 1.27
CA TYR A 294 15.50 17.49 1.49
C TYR A 294 16.85 18.19 1.53
N ARG A 295 16.96 19.36 0.90
CA ARG A 295 18.14 20.23 1.01
C ARG A 295 18.27 20.73 2.45
N PRO A 296 19.44 20.58 3.11
CA PRO A 296 19.66 21.18 4.44
C PRO A 296 19.60 22.72 4.39
N SER A 297 18.78 23.30 5.26
CA SER A 297 18.67 24.76 5.44
C SER A 297 19.70 25.29 6.45
N ASP A 298 19.83 26.62 6.55
CA ASP A 298 20.69 27.25 7.56
C ASP A 298 20.14 27.11 8.99
N ASN A 299 18.83 26.90 9.13
CA ASN A 299 18.19 26.68 10.42
C ASN A 299 17.57 25.27 10.48
N LEU A 300 18.44 24.28 10.69
CA LEU A 300 18.05 22.87 10.77
C LEU A 300 17.00 22.58 11.84
N GLU A 301 17.04 23.27 12.98
CA GLU A 301 16.02 23.11 14.03
C GLU A 301 14.64 23.50 13.51
N ARG A 302 14.53 24.65 12.84
CA ARG A 302 13.27 25.09 12.23
C ARG A 302 12.81 24.14 11.12
N GLN A 303 13.73 23.69 10.27
CA GLN A 303 13.43 22.74 9.20
C GLN A 303 12.93 21.40 9.75
N MET A 304 13.58 20.85 10.75
CA MET A 304 13.16 19.58 11.35
C MET A 304 11.83 19.71 12.08
N ASN A 305 11.59 20.82 12.79
CA ASN A 305 10.27 21.08 13.37
C ASN A 305 9.19 21.20 12.30
N TYR A 306 9.48 21.78 11.13
CA TYR A 306 8.55 21.81 10.00
C TYR A 306 8.26 20.41 9.45
N LEU A 307 9.29 19.58 9.22
CA LEU A 307 9.13 18.20 8.74
C LEU A 307 8.36 17.31 9.75
N LEU A 308 8.61 17.48 11.04
CA LEU A 308 7.83 16.85 12.11
C LEU A 308 6.39 17.38 12.13
N GLY A 309 6.19 18.68 11.86
CA GLY A 309 4.88 19.28 11.65
C GLY A 309 4.07 18.57 10.58
N LEU A 310 4.63 18.41 9.38
CA LEU A 310 4.00 17.68 8.28
C LEU A 310 3.65 16.23 8.66
N PHE A 311 4.55 15.54 9.36
CA PHE A 311 4.29 14.18 9.82
C PHE A 311 3.14 14.11 10.84
N ARG A 312 3.01 15.09 11.74
CA ARG A 312 1.90 15.17 12.70
C ARG A 312 0.57 15.50 12.03
N GLU A 313 0.58 16.43 11.07
CA GLU A 313 -0.61 16.82 10.30
C GLU A 313 -1.21 15.63 9.55
N GLU A 314 -0.37 14.76 8.98
CA GLU A 314 -0.77 13.52 8.30
C GLU A 314 -1.63 12.60 9.19
N TYR A 315 -1.42 12.62 10.51
CA TYR A 315 -2.15 11.80 11.49
C TYR A 315 -3.11 12.63 12.37
N HIS A 316 -3.35 13.88 12.00
CA HIS A 316 -4.20 14.83 12.73
C HIS A 316 -3.80 14.98 14.20
N LEU A 317 -2.51 14.92 14.49
CA LEU A 317 -1.98 14.99 15.85
C LEU A 317 -1.62 16.43 16.25
N PRO A 318 -2.11 16.95 17.39
CA PRO A 318 -1.77 18.30 17.84
C PRO A 318 -0.36 18.36 18.42
N ASP A 319 0.28 19.53 18.31
CA ASP A 319 1.68 19.75 18.72
C ASP A 319 2.02 19.33 20.15
N LYS A 320 1.08 19.52 21.08
CA LYS A 320 1.23 19.21 22.51
C LYS A 320 1.39 17.71 22.80
N LYS A 321 1.17 16.84 21.81
CA LYS A 321 1.27 15.37 21.93
C LYS A 321 2.60 14.83 21.39
N THR A 322 3.65 15.65 21.39
CA THR A 322 5.01 15.29 20.98
C THR A 322 5.88 15.10 22.21
N ARG A 323 6.59 13.96 22.30
CA ARG A 323 7.63 13.69 23.30
C ARG A 323 8.98 13.62 22.61
N TYR A 324 9.99 14.25 23.18
CA TYR A 324 11.33 14.23 22.60
C TYR A 324 12.26 13.42 23.51
N PHE A 325 13.09 12.61 22.89
CA PHE A 325 14.09 11.80 23.55
C PHE A 325 15.44 11.99 22.86
N GLN A 326 16.51 11.95 23.63
CA GLN A 326 17.86 11.85 23.11
C GLN A 326 18.45 10.49 23.50
N ILE A 327 18.99 9.75 22.54
CA ILE A 327 19.69 8.50 22.82
C ILE A 327 21.10 8.83 23.32
N ARG A 328 21.46 8.31 24.50
CA ARG A 328 22.83 8.36 25.03
C ARG A 328 23.19 6.97 25.54
N LEU A 329 24.29 6.40 25.04
CA LEU A 329 24.72 5.04 25.41
C LEU A 329 23.61 3.99 25.21
N GLY A 330 22.86 4.09 24.10
CA GLY A 330 21.75 3.19 23.77
C GLY A 330 20.49 3.34 24.63
N LYS A 331 20.42 4.34 25.53
CA LYS A 331 19.24 4.58 26.39
C LYS A 331 18.57 5.91 26.04
N PRO A 332 17.23 5.97 26.01
CA PRO A 332 16.51 7.21 25.76
C PRO A 332 16.44 8.09 27.02
N PHE A 333 16.71 9.38 26.84
CA PHE A 333 16.59 10.42 27.88
C PHE A 333 15.55 11.45 27.43
N ASP A 334 14.56 11.74 28.27
CA ASP A 334 13.49 12.71 27.98
C ASP A 334 14.05 14.14 27.87
N GLU A 335 13.60 14.86 26.86
CA GLU A 335 14.03 16.21 26.52
C GLU A 335 12.81 17.11 26.27
N LYS A 336 12.92 18.39 26.68
CA LYS A 336 11.82 19.34 26.50
C LYS A 336 11.60 19.77 25.04
N LYS A 337 12.64 19.63 24.21
CA LYS A 337 12.65 20.03 22.80
C LYS A 337 13.55 19.11 21.99
N LEU A 338 13.32 19.06 20.68
CA LEU A 338 14.20 18.37 19.76
C LEU A 338 15.63 18.92 19.86
N LYS A 339 16.59 18.03 20.10
CA LYS A 339 18.03 18.32 20.00
C LYS A 339 18.57 17.67 18.73
N ILE A 340 18.97 18.50 17.77
CA ILE A 340 19.58 18.03 16.53
C ILE A 340 20.95 17.40 16.84
N PRO A 341 21.29 16.23 16.25
CA PRO A 341 22.63 15.65 16.36
C PRO A 341 23.74 16.66 16.05
N ALA A 342 24.82 16.65 16.82
CA ALA A 342 25.92 17.59 16.64
C ALA A 342 26.58 17.46 15.25
N SER A 343 26.63 16.24 14.70
CA SER A 343 27.13 15.95 13.35
C SER A 343 26.37 16.69 12.25
N TRP A 344 25.10 17.03 12.47
CA TRP A 344 24.33 17.80 11.50
C TRP A 344 24.66 19.29 11.52
N ARG A 345 25.31 19.79 12.59
CA ARG A 345 25.72 21.19 12.73
C ARG A 345 27.13 21.47 12.23
N ASP A 346 27.85 20.43 11.80
CA ASP A 346 29.16 20.58 11.17
C ASP A 346 29.00 21.24 9.79
N GLU A 347 29.62 22.40 9.60
CA GLU A 347 29.48 23.19 8.37
C GLU A 347 30.01 22.42 7.15
N ALA A 348 31.08 21.65 7.31
CA ALA A 348 31.63 20.83 6.22
C ALA A 348 30.65 19.74 5.79
N THR A 349 29.98 19.09 6.74
CA THR A 349 28.93 18.11 6.48
C THR A 349 27.70 18.75 5.82
N LEU A 350 27.28 19.92 6.29
CA LEU A 350 26.15 20.65 5.71
C LEU A 350 26.43 21.07 4.26
N GLU A 351 27.61 21.59 3.98
CA GLU A 351 27.98 22.02 2.64
C GLU A 351 28.08 20.83 1.68
N ARG A 352 28.67 19.69 2.10
CA ARG A 352 28.66 18.44 1.31
C ARG A 352 27.23 18.01 0.99
N ALA A 353 26.36 17.95 1.99
CA ALA A 353 24.96 17.56 1.84
C ALA A 353 24.17 18.49 0.90
N ARG A 354 24.38 19.82 0.99
CA ARG A 354 23.79 20.81 0.08
C ARG A 354 24.27 20.62 -1.35
N GLN A 355 25.56 20.42 -1.56
CA GLN A 355 26.13 20.21 -2.90
C GLN A 355 25.68 18.88 -3.52
N GLY A 356 25.61 17.80 -2.73
CA GLY A 356 25.08 16.52 -3.20
C GLY A 356 23.61 16.62 -3.56
N PHE A 357 22.79 17.35 -2.79
CA PHE A 357 21.40 17.61 -3.14
C PHE A 357 21.26 18.28 -4.52
N GLU A 358 22.05 19.32 -4.79
CA GLU A 358 22.01 20.00 -6.09
C GLU A 358 22.47 19.10 -7.25
N ARG A 359 23.45 18.21 -7.00
CA ARG A 359 23.84 17.18 -7.98
C ARG A 359 22.69 16.18 -8.24
N LEU A 360 22.02 15.71 -7.20
CA LEU A 360 20.88 14.80 -7.31
C LEU A 360 19.73 15.45 -8.09
N ARG A 361 19.43 16.72 -7.81
CA ARG A 361 18.42 17.50 -8.53
C ARG A 361 18.74 17.63 -10.02
N LYS A 362 20.00 17.91 -10.38
CA LYS A 362 20.46 18.00 -11.77
C LYS A 362 20.37 16.67 -12.53
N LYS A 363 20.51 15.52 -11.87
CA LYS A 363 20.37 14.19 -12.49
C LYS A 363 18.92 13.81 -12.80
N LYS A 364 17.95 14.39 -12.09
CA LYS A 364 16.52 14.09 -12.25
C LYS A 364 15.79 15.03 -13.22
N SER A 365 16.38 16.20 -13.52
CA SER A 365 15.90 17.13 -14.55
C SER A 365 16.44 16.73 -15.91
#